data_AF-A0A9W7LD26-F1
#
_entry.id   AF-A0A9W7LD26-F1
#
_cell.length_a   1.000
_cell.length_b   1.000
_cell.length_c   1.000
_cell.angle_alpha   90.00
_cell.angle_beta   90.00
_cell.angle_gamma   90.00
#
_symmetry.space_group_name_H-M   'P 1'
#
loop_
_entity.id
_entity.type
_entity.pdbx_description
1 polymer ?
#
loop_
_entity_poly.entity_id
_entity_poly.type
_entity_poly.pdbx_seq_one_letter_code
_entity_poly.pdbx_strand_id
1 'polypeptide(L)'
;MECIADSTLFSPTGPAIKSSSLPPSTGPHNVVKLFCFDFDLTLAATHLYFELAQKYQPRSEADWITSYKSEYEGRPLDVFGGEERVRKLRVCLSGIRDAGAESFVVTKGVPGCVREALVCAGLGDYFVGVTDFNPKQLAVLALMNSRAERLRYDQAVLIDDDPRNFAGLYTPQSLLDGGWTSEMVALYGTPAVECSEERGWGKEGIGESGYCRVFRVEKDKHGIDEGDMERIRNMARETVGLGDK
;
A
#
# COMPACT_ATOMS: atom_id res chain seq x y z
N MET A 1 -18.46 14.25 5.13
CA MET A 1 -17.60 13.97 3.96
C MET A 1 -17.64 12.45 3.83
N GLU A 2 -18.54 11.90 3.02
CA GLU A 2 -18.74 10.45 2.91
C GLU A 2 -17.68 9.88 1.96
N CYS A 3 -16.59 9.35 2.50
CA CYS A 3 -15.67 8.51 1.75
C CYS A 3 -16.30 7.13 1.56
N ILE A 4 -17.18 7.00 0.58
CA ILE A 4 -17.63 5.69 0.10
C ILE A 4 -16.56 5.17 -0.85
N ALA A 5 -15.55 4.49 -0.29
CA ALA A 5 -14.69 3.62 -1.08
C ALA A 5 -15.53 2.41 -1.49
N ASP A 6 -16.10 2.49 -2.68
CA ASP A 6 -16.90 1.43 -3.27
C ASP A 6 -16.04 0.18 -3.46
N SER A 7 -16.36 -0.89 -2.72
CA SER A 7 -15.70 -2.19 -2.83
C SER A 7 -15.87 -2.85 -4.21
N THR A 8 -16.66 -2.24 -5.12
CA THR A 8 -16.83 -2.72 -6.49
C THR A 8 -15.70 -2.36 -7.45
N LEU A 9 -14.72 -1.53 -7.04
CA LEU A 9 -13.55 -1.18 -7.88
C LEU A 9 -12.76 -2.40 -8.38
N PHE A 10 -12.92 -3.57 -7.75
CA PHE A 10 -12.23 -4.81 -8.13
C PHE A 10 -13.17 -6.03 -8.23
N SER A 11 -14.39 -5.84 -8.75
CA SER A 11 -15.17 -7.01 -9.20
C SER A 11 -14.55 -7.55 -10.51
N PRO A 12 -14.20 -8.84 -10.62
CA PRO A 12 -13.72 -9.43 -11.88
C PRO A 12 -14.79 -9.41 -12.99
N THR A 13 -16.04 -9.10 -12.65
CA THR A 13 -17.16 -8.90 -13.58
C THR A 13 -17.57 -7.42 -13.71
N GLY A 14 -16.74 -6.49 -13.24
CA GLY A 14 -16.97 -5.05 -13.37
C GLY A 14 -17.12 -4.62 -14.84
N PRO A 15 -17.79 -3.49 -15.11
CA PRO A 15 -18.01 -3.00 -16.47
C PRO A 15 -16.67 -2.94 -17.20
N ALA A 16 -16.63 -3.47 -18.42
CA ALA A 16 -15.45 -3.50 -19.28
C ALA A 16 -14.72 -2.16 -19.17
N ILE A 17 -13.54 -2.18 -18.52
CA ILE A 17 -12.66 -1.02 -18.45
C ILE A 17 -12.26 -0.78 -19.90
N LYS A 18 -12.91 0.20 -20.56
CA LYS A 18 -12.50 0.68 -21.87
C LYS A 18 -11.01 0.94 -21.77
N SER A 19 -10.21 0.28 -22.62
CA SER A 19 -8.76 0.39 -22.63
C SER A 19 -8.39 1.86 -22.41
N SER A 20 -7.79 2.15 -21.25
CA SER A 20 -7.71 3.54 -20.81
C SER A 20 -6.66 4.24 -21.66
N SER A 21 -7.14 4.96 -22.66
CA SER A 21 -6.40 5.94 -23.46
C SER A 21 -5.98 7.16 -22.63
N LEU A 22 -5.98 7.04 -21.29
CA LEU A 22 -5.63 8.12 -20.40
C LEU A 22 -4.12 8.34 -20.49
N PRO A 23 -3.68 9.58 -20.77
CA PRO A 23 -2.27 9.87 -20.85
C PRO A 23 -1.59 9.60 -19.50
N PRO A 24 -0.33 9.14 -19.50
CA PRO A 24 0.46 9.12 -18.27
C PRO A 24 0.62 10.53 -17.72
N SER A 25 0.80 10.64 -16.41
CA SER A 25 0.94 11.93 -15.77
C SER A 25 2.14 12.70 -16.31
N THR A 26 1.92 13.98 -16.61
CA THR A 26 2.96 14.91 -17.08
C THR A 26 3.56 15.75 -15.95
N GLY A 27 3.13 15.52 -14.70
CA GLY A 27 3.66 16.22 -13.52
C GLY A 27 5.17 15.97 -13.30
N PRO A 28 5.80 16.71 -12.38
CA PRO A 28 7.24 16.61 -12.15
C PRO A 28 7.68 15.17 -11.81
N HIS A 29 8.91 14.84 -12.19
CA HIS A 29 9.54 13.60 -11.75
C HIS A 29 9.79 13.63 -10.24
N ASN A 30 9.78 12.46 -9.60
CA ASN A 30 10.01 12.27 -8.16
C ASN A 30 8.88 12.73 -7.21
N VAL A 31 7.78 13.27 -7.74
CA VAL A 31 6.60 13.67 -6.97
C VAL A 31 5.75 12.43 -6.67
N VAL A 32 5.81 11.91 -5.44
CA VAL A 32 5.02 10.73 -5.04
C VAL A 32 3.57 11.12 -4.78
N LYS A 33 2.64 10.51 -5.51
CA LYS A 33 1.19 10.76 -5.45
C LYS A 33 0.40 9.60 -4.82
N LEU A 34 1.04 8.46 -4.60
CA LEU A 34 0.43 7.26 -4.04
C LEU A 34 1.41 6.51 -3.12
N PHE A 35 1.00 6.29 -1.88
CA PHE A 35 1.70 5.45 -0.92
C PHE A 35 0.84 4.21 -0.64
N CYS A 36 1.39 3.04 -0.93
CA CYS A 36 0.75 1.76 -0.67
C CYS A 36 1.48 1.07 0.47
N PHE A 37 0.80 0.79 1.56
CA PHE A 37 1.38 0.16 2.75
C PHE A 37 0.91 -1.28 2.89
N ASP A 38 1.82 -2.18 3.24
CA ASP A 38 1.40 -3.39 3.93
C ASP A 38 0.84 -3.08 5.32
N PHE A 39 0.03 -4.00 5.84
CA PHE A 39 -0.52 -3.91 7.17
C PHE A 39 0.33 -4.65 8.20
N ASP A 40 0.33 -5.98 8.19
CA ASP A 40 0.99 -6.80 9.21
C ASP A 40 2.50 -6.54 9.22
N LEU A 41 3.09 -6.35 10.40
CA LEU A 41 4.52 -6.05 10.58
C LEU A 41 5.06 -4.87 9.77
N THR A 42 4.18 -4.03 9.22
CA THR A 42 4.52 -2.78 8.52
C THR A 42 3.80 -1.62 9.20
N LEU A 43 2.50 -1.43 8.96
CA LEU A 43 1.70 -0.46 9.72
C LEU A 43 1.42 -0.98 11.13
N ALA A 44 0.96 -2.23 11.25
CA ALA A 44 0.80 -2.91 12.52
C ALA A 44 2.16 -3.32 13.09
N ALA A 45 2.26 -3.31 14.41
CA ALA A 45 3.43 -3.84 15.12
C ALA A 45 3.34 -5.37 15.31
N THR A 46 2.14 -5.92 15.10
CA THR A 46 1.85 -7.35 15.22
C THR A 46 1.51 -7.94 13.85
N HIS A 47 1.55 -9.27 13.77
CA HIS A 47 1.04 -10.02 12.62
C HIS A 47 -0.42 -10.38 12.90
N LEU A 48 -1.31 -9.40 12.78
CA LEU A 48 -2.71 -9.47 13.20
C LEU A 48 -3.43 -10.67 12.57
N TYR A 49 -3.22 -10.93 11.27
CA TYR A 49 -3.84 -12.08 10.61
C TYR A 49 -3.47 -13.40 11.30
N PHE A 50 -2.17 -13.63 11.52
CA PHE A 50 -1.68 -14.87 12.11
C PHE A 50 -2.16 -15.05 13.56
N GLU A 51 -2.11 -13.97 14.35
CA GLU A 51 -2.52 -13.96 15.74
C GLU A 51 -4.00 -14.34 15.90
N LEU A 52 -4.89 -13.68 15.15
CA LEU A 52 -6.32 -13.96 15.22
C LEU A 52 -6.67 -15.32 14.61
N ALA A 53 -6.03 -15.72 13.50
CA ALA A 53 -6.22 -17.04 12.90
C ALA A 53 -5.92 -18.17 13.88
N GLN A 54 -4.80 -18.04 14.61
CA GLN A 54 -4.35 -19.06 15.57
C GLN A 54 -5.28 -19.13 16.78
N LYS A 55 -5.73 -17.98 17.31
CA LYS A 55 -6.49 -17.91 18.56
C LYS A 55 -7.99 -18.17 18.37
N TYR A 56 -8.60 -17.64 17.31
CA TYR A 56 -10.05 -17.62 17.14
C TYR A 56 -10.55 -18.47 15.95
N GLN A 57 -9.67 -18.81 15.00
CA GLN A 57 -10.02 -19.55 13.77
C GLN A 57 -11.26 -18.99 13.02
N PRO A 58 -11.33 -17.66 12.79
CA PRO A 58 -12.47 -17.02 12.12
C PRO A 58 -12.69 -17.59 10.71
N ARG A 59 -13.97 -17.70 10.30
CA ARG A 59 -14.37 -18.33 9.02
C ARG A 59 -14.99 -17.33 8.04
N SER A 60 -15.41 -16.17 8.51
CA SER A 60 -16.00 -15.09 7.73
C SER A 60 -15.40 -13.73 8.11
N GLU A 61 -15.53 -12.71 7.25
CA GLU A 61 -15.07 -11.35 7.56
C GLU A 61 -15.68 -10.81 8.87
N ALA A 62 -16.97 -11.09 9.13
CA ALA A 62 -17.62 -10.71 10.37
C ALA A 62 -16.99 -11.40 11.60
N ASP A 63 -16.57 -12.66 11.48
CA ASP A 63 -15.85 -13.38 12.55
C ASP A 63 -14.48 -12.76 12.79
N TRP A 64 -13.78 -12.35 11.73
CA TRP A 64 -12.49 -11.66 11.85
C TRP A 64 -12.62 -10.34 12.61
N ILE A 65 -13.62 -9.52 12.26
CA ILE A 65 -13.91 -8.25 12.95
C ILE A 65 -14.27 -8.51 14.42
N THR A 66 -15.11 -9.52 14.69
CA THR A 66 -15.50 -9.89 16.06
C THR A 66 -14.29 -10.39 16.87
N SER A 67 -13.42 -11.18 16.27
CA SER A 67 -12.19 -11.69 16.90
C SER A 67 -11.23 -10.54 17.23
N TYR A 68 -11.05 -9.59 16.30
CA TYR A 68 -10.27 -8.38 16.55
C TYR A 68 -10.81 -7.59 17.74
N LYS A 69 -12.13 -7.31 17.76
CA LYS A 69 -12.77 -6.58 18.85
C LYS A 69 -12.60 -7.28 20.18
N SER A 70 -12.78 -8.60 20.22
CA SER A 70 -12.59 -9.39 21.44
C SER A 70 -11.14 -9.39 21.93
N GLU A 71 -10.15 -9.46 21.04
CA GLU A 71 -8.74 -9.47 21.42
C GLU A 71 -8.27 -8.12 21.95
N TYR A 72 -8.67 -7.04 21.27
CA TYR A 72 -8.14 -5.70 21.47
C TYR A 72 -9.13 -4.74 22.17
N GLU A 73 -10.18 -5.26 22.80
CA GLU A 73 -11.15 -4.46 23.54
C GLU A 73 -10.45 -3.60 24.61
N GLY A 74 -10.73 -2.30 24.62
CA GLY A 74 -10.12 -1.34 25.56
C GLY A 74 -8.64 -1.01 25.28
N ARG A 75 -8.00 -1.68 24.31
CA ARG A 75 -6.59 -1.49 23.94
C ARG A 75 -6.35 -1.55 22.42
N PRO A 76 -7.16 -0.85 21.60
CA PRO A 76 -7.08 -0.96 20.13
C PRO A 76 -5.74 -0.51 19.55
N LEU A 77 -4.94 0.27 20.30
CA LEU A 77 -3.65 0.78 19.84
C LEU A 77 -2.51 -0.24 19.97
N ASP A 78 -2.70 -1.31 20.75
CA ASP A 78 -1.68 -2.33 20.98
C ASP A 78 -1.27 -3.02 19.67
N VAL A 79 -2.22 -3.23 18.75
CA VAL A 79 -1.95 -3.79 17.41
C VAL A 79 -0.96 -2.93 16.61
N PHE A 80 -0.90 -1.63 16.89
CA PHE A 80 0.02 -0.67 16.27
C PHE A 80 1.24 -0.35 17.15
N GLY A 81 1.46 -1.06 18.25
CA GLY A 81 2.59 -0.84 19.15
C GLY A 81 2.37 0.28 20.18
N GLY A 82 1.12 0.65 20.45
CA GLY A 82 0.72 1.58 21.52
C GLY A 82 0.60 3.05 21.10
N GLU A 83 0.14 3.88 22.04
CA GLU A 83 -0.23 5.29 21.80
C GLU A 83 0.89 6.10 21.17
N GLU A 84 2.12 5.98 21.67
CA GLU A 84 3.24 6.80 21.19
C GLU A 84 3.57 6.50 19.72
N ARG A 85 3.55 5.22 19.32
CA ARG A 85 3.78 4.85 17.92
C ARG A 85 2.63 5.32 17.03
N VAL A 86 1.38 5.16 17.48
CA VAL A 86 0.20 5.67 16.75
C VAL A 86 0.24 7.19 16.59
N ARG A 87 0.69 7.94 17.59
CA ARG A 87 0.89 9.38 17.48
C ARG A 87 1.88 9.74 16.38
N LYS A 88 3.01 9.02 16.30
CA LYS A 88 4.00 9.21 15.22
C LYS A 88 3.45 8.83 13.85
N LEU A 89 2.69 7.74 13.75
CA LEU A 89 1.97 7.35 12.53
C LEU A 89 1.01 8.44 12.06
N ARG A 90 0.20 9.02 12.95
CA ARG A 90 -0.70 10.14 12.61
C ARG A 90 0.07 11.31 12.02
N VAL A 91 1.20 11.68 12.62
CA VAL A 91 2.06 12.76 12.09
C VAL A 91 2.60 12.40 10.71
N CYS A 92 3.10 11.19 10.51
CA CYS A 92 3.60 10.72 9.21
C CYS A 92 2.50 10.77 8.13
N LEU A 93 1.36 10.14 8.40
CA LEU A 93 0.23 10.04 7.47
C LEU A 93 -0.41 11.40 7.18
N SER A 94 -0.48 12.30 8.18
CA SER A 94 -0.91 13.68 7.95
C SER A 94 0.02 14.40 6.98
N GLY A 95 1.35 14.23 7.11
CA GLY A 95 2.32 14.80 6.19
C GLY A 95 2.15 14.31 4.74
N ILE A 96 1.81 13.03 4.54
CA ILE A 96 1.50 12.48 3.21
C ILE A 96 0.26 13.16 2.63
N ARG A 97 -0.82 13.25 3.42
CA ARG A 97 -2.08 13.86 2.99
C ARG A 97 -1.93 15.35 2.71
N ASP A 98 -1.22 16.07 3.56
CA ASP A 98 -0.98 17.52 3.43
C ASP A 98 -0.12 17.82 2.19
N ALA A 99 0.71 16.87 1.75
CA ALA A 99 1.42 16.92 0.47
C ALA A 99 0.55 16.63 -0.76
N GLY A 100 -0.74 16.33 -0.57
CA GLY A 100 -1.67 15.99 -1.65
C GLY A 100 -1.50 14.57 -2.20
N ALA A 101 -0.76 13.70 -1.50
CA ALA A 101 -0.63 12.30 -1.85
C ALA A 101 -1.69 11.44 -1.13
N GLU A 102 -2.08 10.33 -1.76
CA GLU A 102 -3.03 9.39 -1.17
C GLU A 102 -2.30 8.22 -0.52
N SER A 103 -2.86 7.69 0.57
CA SER A 103 -2.41 6.44 1.19
C SER A 103 -3.43 5.32 1.00
N PHE A 104 -2.95 4.12 0.68
CA PHE A 104 -3.73 2.90 0.48
C PHE A 104 -3.11 1.76 1.29
N VAL A 105 -3.91 0.80 1.76
CA VAL A 105 -3.38 -0.44 2.36
C VAL A 105 -3.54 -1.61 1.39
N VAL A 106 -2.44 -2.32 1.13
CA VAL A 106 -2.39 -3.52 0.29
C VAL A 106 -1.91 -4.69 1.15
N THR A 107 -2.84 -5.54 1.56
CA THR A 107 -2.61 -6.59 2.56
C THR A 107 -2.80 -8.00 1.99
N LYS A 108 -2.32 -9.03 2.70
CA LYS A 108 -2.74 -10.43 2.51
C LYS A 108 -3.77 -10.87 3.57
N GLY A 109 -4.05 -10.01 4.55
CA GLY A 109 -5.07 -10.23 5.58
C GLY A 109 -6.48 -9.91 5.08
N VAL A 110 -7.43 -9.85 6.01
CA VAL A 110 -8.85 -9.61 5.70
C VAL A 110 -9.16 -8.10 5.70
N PRO A 111 -9.56 -7.49 4.56
CA PRO A 111 -9.72 -6.04 4.44
C PRO A 111 -10.69 -5.43 5.46
N GLY A 112 -11.83 -6.08 5.77
CA GLY A 112 -12.76 -5.58 6.78
C GLY A 112 -12.16 -5.51 8.18
N CYS A 113 -11.36 -6.51 8.56
CA CYS A 113 -10.65 -6.54 9.85
C CYS A 113 -9.59 -5.44 9.93
N VAL A 114 -8.81 -5.26 8.85
CA VAL A 114 -7.81 -4.18 8.77
C VAL A 114 -8.46 -2.80 8.85
N ARG A 115 -9.59 -2.58 8.16
CA ARG A 115 -10.36 -1.33 8.26
C ARG A 115 -10.82 -1.08 9.68
N GLU A 116 -11.38 -2.09 10.36
CA GLU A 116 -11.81 -1.95 11.75
C GLU A 116 -10.63 -1.55 12.65
N ALA A 117 -9.47 -2.20 12.50
CA ALA A 117 -8.28 -1.87 13.28
C ALA A 117 -7.83 -0.42 13.07
N LEU A 118 -7.80 0.05 11.83
CA LEU A 118 -7.47 1.44 11.50
C LEU A 118 -8.47 2.44 12.10
N VAL A 119 -9.77 2.16 12.03
CA VAL A 119 -10.82 3.01 12.62
C VAL A 119 -10.68 3.08 14.13
N CYS A 120 -10.54 1.94 14.81
CA CYS A 120 -10.38 1.90 16.26
C CYS A 120 -9.11 2.63 16.75
N ALA A 121 -8.06 2.72 15.92
CA ALA A 121 -6.87 3.50 16.22
C ALA A 121 -6.94 4.98 15.81
N GLY A 122 -8.05 5.44 15.21
CA GLY A 122 -8.16 6.80 14.68
C GLY A 122 -7.20 7.06 13.52
N LEU A 123 -6.90 6.02 12.73
CA LEU A 123 -6.06 6.07 11.53
C LEU A 123 -6.87 5.92 10.23
N GLY A 124 -8.15 5.55 10.30
CA GLY A 124 -8.99 5.27 9.13
C GLY A 124 -9.04 6.40 8.10
N ASP A 125 -9.19 7.66 8.55
CA ASP A 125 -9.35 8.83 7.68
C ASP A 125 -8.09 9.20 6.87
N TYR A 126 -6.96 8.54 7.12
CA TYR A 126 -5.73 8.76 6.34
C TYR A 126 -5.65 7.87 5.10
N PHE A 127 -6.48 6.83 5.01
CA PHE A 127 -6.42 5.86 3.92
C PHE A 127 -7.64 5.98 3.01
N VAL A 128 -7.40 6.06 1.69
CA VAL A 128 -8.49 6.09 0.70
C VAL A 128 -9.12 4.71 0.50
N GLY A 129 -8.42 3.64 0.89
CA GLY A 129 -8.94 2.28 0.80
C GLY A 129 -8.00 1.20 1.34
N VAL A 130 -8.54 -0.02 1.40
CA VAL A 130 -7.84 -1.24 1.80
C VAL A 130 -8.21 -2.35 0.82
N THR A 131 -7.21 -3.04 0.27
CA THR A 131 -7.38 -4.15 -0.68
C THR A 131 -6.54 -5.36 -0.28
N ASP A 132 -7.05 -6.55 -0.55
CA ASP A 132 -6.36 -7.83 -0.46
C ASP A 132 -5.93 -8.35 -1.84
N PHE A 133 -5.99 -7.50 -2.87
CA PHE A 133 -5.56 -7.90 -4.21
C PHE A 133 -4.06 -8.20 -4.22
N ASN A 134 -3.72 -9.43 -4.62
CA ASN A 134 -2.37 -9.94 -4.64
C ASN A 134 -2.06 -10.54 -6.03
N PRO A 135 -0.80 -10.48 -6.48
CA PRO A 135 0.37 -9.93 -5.77
C PRO A 135 0.36 -8.41 -5.60
N LYS A 136 0.97 -7.91 -4.51
CA LYS A 136 0.84 -6.50 -4.10
C LYS A 136 1.30 -5.49 -5.15
N GLN A 137 2.36 -5.79 -5.90
CA GLN A 137 2.81 -4.92 -7.00
C GLN A 137 1.73 -4.75 -8.07
N LEU A 138 0.93 -5.79 -8.34
CA LEU A 138 -0.18 -5.70 -9.29
C LEU A 138 -1.34 -4.86 -8.75
N ALA A 139 -1.57 -4.89 -7.44
CA ALA A 139 -2.51 -3.98 -6.80
C ALA A 139 -2.06 -2.53 -6.90
N VAL A 140 -0.78 -2.25 -6.62
CA VAL A 140 -0.21 -0.91 -6.81
C VAL A 140 -0.37 -0.47 -8.26
N LEU A 141 -0.02 -1.32 -9.21
CA LEU A 141 -0.17 -1.04 -10.63
C LEU A 141 -1.62 -0.77 -11.02
N ALA A 142 -2.58 -1.57 -10.55
CA ALA A 142 -3.99 -1.32 -10.80
C ALA A 142 -4.45 0.03 -10.22
N LEU A 143 -4.03 0.37 -9.00
CA LEU A 143 -4.33 1.66 -8.36
C LEU A 143 -3.73 2.85 -9.10
N MET A 144 -2.51 2.70 -9.62
CA MET A 144 -1.86 3.73 -10.45
C MET A 144 -2.63 4.02 -11.73
N ASN A 145 -3.33 3.02 -12.27
CA ASN A 145 -4.00 3.10 -13.56
C ASN A 145 -5.52 3.31 -13.48
N SER A 146 -6.15 3.11 -12.32
CA SER A 146 -7.58 3.35 -12.13
C SER A 146 -7.93 4.84 -11.93
N ARG A 147 -6.91 5.69 -11.84
CA ARG A 147 -7.05 7.14 -11.65
C ARG A 147 -7.40 7.87 -12.95
N ALA A 148 -8.00 9.06 -12.82
CA ALA A 148 -8.31 9.94 -13.96
C ALA A 148 -7.05 10.37 -14.76
N GLU A 149 -5.91 10.44 -14.08
CA GLU A 149 -4.58 10.60 -14.68
C GLU A 149 -3.74 9.40 -14.24
N ARG A 150 -3.20 8.65 -15.21
CA ARG A 150 -2.39 7.47 -14.91
C ARG A 150 -1.08 7.87 -14.25
N LEU A 151 -0.75 7.26 -13.12
CA LEU A 151 0.53 7.51 -12.46
C LEU A 151 1.69 6.83 -13.20
N ARG A 152 2.85 7.48 -13.17
CA ARG A 152 4.12 6.86 -13.54
C ARG A 152 4.71 6.10 -12.35
N TYR A 153 5.64 5.20 -12.63
CA TYR A 153 6.31 4.38 -11.61
C TYR A 153 7.00 5.19 -10.50
N ASP A 154 7.55 6.36 -10.84
CA ASP A 154 8.23 7.25 -9.90
C ASP A 154 7.26 8.03 -8.99
N GLN A 155 5.96 7.91 -9.23
CA GLN A 155 4.90 8.62 -8.49
C GLN A 155 4.12 7.70 -7.54
N ALA A 156 4.51 6.44 -7.41
CA ALA A 156 3.93 5.49 -6.47
C ALA A 156 5.02 4.77 -5.68
N VAL A 157 4.75 4.48 -4.40
CA VAL A 157 5.64 3.70 -3.55
C VAL A 157 4.90 2.57 -2.84
N LEU A 158 5.48 1.37 -2.83
CA LEU A 158 5.06 0.24 -2.00
C LEU A 158 5.97 0.12 -0.77
N ILE A 159 5.38 0.16 0.41
CA ILE A 159 6.04 0.07 1.72
C ILE A 159 5.67 -1.28 2.34
N ASP A 160 6.66 -2.13 2.60
CA ASP A 160 6.44 -3.51 3.02
C ASP A 160 7.67 -4.04 3.79
N ASP A 161 7.47 -4.91 4.78
CA ASP A 161 8.56 -5.54 5.54
C ASP A 161 9.11 -6.80 4.84
N ASP A 162 8.29 -7.45 4.00
CA ASP A 162 8.63 -8.72 3.37
C ASP A 162 9.25 -8.50 1.98
N PRO A 163 10.57 -8.77 1.81
CA PRO A 163 11.23 -8.55 0.54
C PRO A 163 10.68 -9.41 -0.60
N ARG A 164 9.94 -10.47 -0.31
CA ARG A 164 9.26 -11.30 -1.32
C ARG A 164 8.13 -10.54 -2.02
N ASN A 165 7.55 -9.53 -1.38
CA ASN A 165 6.55 -8.67 -2.02
C ASN A 165 7.20 -7.68 -3.02
N PHE A 166 8.53 -7.59 -3.04
CA PHE A 166 9.31 -6.84 -4.03
C PHE A 166 9.92 -7.73 -5.12
N ALA A 167 10.13 -9.00 -4.81
CA ALA A 167 10.74 -9.97 -5.71
C ALA A 167 9.73 -10.48 -6.74
N GLY A 168 10.00 -10.19 -8.01
CA GLY A 168 9.18 -10.64 -9.13
C GLY A 168 9.19 -9.60 -10.22
N LEU A 169 9.99 -9.82 -11.26
CA LEU A 169 9.74 -9.15 -12.52
C LEU A 169 8.45 -9.76 -13.07
N TYR A 170 7.34 -9.05 -12.94
CA TYR A 170 6.21 -9.41 -13.78
C TYR A 170 6.65 -9.13 -15.21
N THR A 171 7.02 -10.18 -15.92
CA THR A 171 7.10 -10.08 -17.38
C THR A 171 5.67 -9.99 -17.90
N PRO A 172 5.45 -9.33 -19.05
CA PRO A 172 4.17 -9.41 -19.74
C PRO A 172 3.61 -10.84 -19.82
N GLN A 173 4.48 -11.83 -20.06
CA GLN A 173 4.09 -13.24 -20.08
C GLN A 173 3.63 -13.76 -18.71
N SER A 174 4.35 -13.46 -17.62
CA SER A 174 3.94 -13.89 -16.28
C SER A 174 2.60 -13.29 -15.83
N LEU A 175 2.24 -12.10 -16.33
CA LEU A 175 0.93 -11.51 -16.10
C LEU A 175 -0.16 -12.29 -16.84
N LEU A 176 0.08 -12.64 -18.11
CA LEU A 176 -0.82 -13.49 -18.90
C LEU A 176 -1.01 -14.87 -18.24
N ASP A 177 0.09 -15.50 -17.81
CA ASP A 177 0.06 -16.79 -17.12
C ASP A 177 -0.70 -16.70 -15.78
N GLY A 178 -0.67 -15.52 -15.14
CA GLY A 178 -1.47 -15.16 -13.97
C GLY A 178 -2.94 -14.85 -14.27
N GLY A 179 -3.41 -15.06 -15.49
CA GLY A 179 -4.80 -14.90 -15.90
C GLY A 179 -5.17 -13.49 -16.38
N TRP A 180 -4.20 -12.61 -16.60
CA TRP A 180 -4.47 -11.27 -17.14
C TRP A 180 -4.76 -11.35 -18.63
N THR A 181 -5.63 -10.46 -19.13
CA THR A 181 -5.87 -10.36 -20.57
C THR A 181 -4.70 -9.66 -21.25
N SER A 182 -4.48 -9.93 -22.54
CA SER A 182 -3.49 -9.21 -23.34
C SER A 182 -3.70 -7.70 -23.34
N GLU A 183 -4.94 -7.24 -23.20
CA GLU A 183 -5.28 -5.82 -23.07
C GLU A 183 -4.81 -5.24 -21.73
N MET A 184 -5.05 -5.97 -20.62
CA MET A 184 -4.53 -5.57 -19.30
C MET A 184 -3.00 -5.55 -19.28
N VAL A 185 -2.35 -6.54 -19.90
CA VAL A 185 -0.89 -6.59 -20.00
C VAL A 185 -0.33 -5.48 -20.89
N ALA A 186 -1.00 -5.14 -22.00
CA ALA A 186 -0.59 -4.01 -22.83
C ALA A 186 -0.77 -2.67 -22.10
N LEU A 187 -1.80 -2.55 -21.26
CA LEU A 187 -2.13 -1.33 -20.54
C LEU A 187 -1.25 -1.10 -19.31
N TYR A 188 -0.92 -2.18 -18.61
CA TYR A 188 -0.30 -2.16 -17.28
C TYR A 188 1.09 -2.78 -17.25
N GLY A 189 1.37 -3.71 -18.16
CA GLY A 189 2.57 -4.56 -18.13
C GLY A 189 3.79 -3.97 -18.83
N THR A 190 3.76 -2.74 -19.35
CA THR A 190 4.96 -2.10 -19.89
C THR A 190 5.86 -1.68 -18.72
N PRO A 191 6.98 -2.37 -18.45
CA PRO A 191 7.86 -1.98 -17.36
C PRO A 191 8.43 -0.60 -17.68
N ALA A 192 8.46 0.28 -16.70
CA ALA A 192 8.89 1.67 -16.93
C ALA A 192 10.39 1.77 -17.30
N VAL A 193 11.17 0.75 -16.96
CA VAL A 193 12.59 0.59 -17.25
C VAL A 193 12.88 -0.92 -17.31
N GLU A 194 13.82 -1.37 -18.15
CA GLU A 194 14.45 -2.67 -17.95
C GLU A 194 15.03 -2.70 -16.54
N CYS A 195 14.31 -3.31 -15.59
CA CYS A 195 14.80 -3.54 -14.24
C CYS A 195 15.99 -4.48 -14.36
N SER A 196 17.20 -3.94 -14.43
CA SER A 196 18.41 -4.74 -14.25
C SER A 196 18.36 -5.32 -12.83
N GLU A 197 18.39 -6.64 -12.71
CA GLU A 197 18.43 -7.38 -11.44
C GLU A 197 19.54 -6.89 -10.49
N GLU A 198 20.50 -6.10 -11.00
CA GLU A 198 21.66 -5.56 -10.30
C GLU A 198 21.52 -4.14 -9.71
N ARG A 199 20.37 -3.45 -9.80
CA ARG A 199 20.16 -2.25 -8.98
C ARG A 199 19.90 -2.68 -7.55
N GLY A 200 20.99 -3.02 -6.85
CA GLY A 200 20.97 -3.36 -5.44
C GLY A 200 20.17 -2.31 -4.66
N TRP A 201 19.51 -2.76 -3.58
CA TRP A 201 18.88 -1.90 -2.60
C TRP A 201 19.78 -0.70 -2.33
N GLY A 202 19.27 0.53 -2.57
CA GLY A 202 20.01 1.72 -2.22
C GLY A 202 20.41 1.67 -0.75
N LYS A 203 21.43 2.43 -0.35
CA LYS A 203 21.93 2.49 1.04
C LYS A 203 20.83 2.78 2.09
N GLU A 204 19.66 3.22 1.65
CA GLU A 204 18.55 3.66 2.50
C GLU A 204 17.33 2.72 2.48
N GLY A 205 17.41 1.54 1.86
CA GLY A 205 16.28 0.58 1.80
C GLY A 205 15.21 0.94 0.76
N ILE A 206 15.49 1.96 -0.07
CA ILE A 206 14.67 2.33 -1.23
C ILE A 206 15.21 1.63 -2.47
N GLY A 207 14.32 1.03 -3.24
CA GLY A 207 14.61 0.40 -4.51
C GLY A 207 13.56 0.76 -5.57
N GLU A 208 13.74 0.22 -6.76
CA GLU A 208 12.77 0.32 -7.86
C GLU A 208 12.29 -1.09 -8.20
N SER A 209 10.97 -1.27 -8.24
CA SER A 209 10.37 -2.37 -9.00
C SER A 209 10.11 -1.88 -10.43
N GLY A 210 9.87 -2.81 -11.36
CA GLY A 210 9.50 -2.44 -12.74
C GLY A 210 8.24 -1.56 -12.87
N TYR A 211 7.48 -1.39 -11.76
CA TYR A 211 6.17 -0.75 -11.72
C TYR A 211 6.04 0.43 -10.77
N CYS A 212 6.80 0.45 -9.66
CA CYS A 212 6.74 1.50 -8.65
C CYS A 212 8.03 1.55 -7.83
N ARG A 213 8.24 2.64 -7.08
CA ARG A 213 9.27 2.66 -6.03
C ARG A 213 8.91 1.64 -4.94
N VAL A 214 9.92 1.01 -4.35
CA VAL A 214 9.73 0.12 -3.20
C VAL A 214 10.52 0.65 -2.02
N PHE A 215 9.93 0.58 -0.84
CA PHE A 215 10.53 0.95 0.43
C PHE A 215 10.42 -0.25 1.36
N ARG A 216 11.58 -0.79 1.76
CA ARG A 216 11.61 -1.94 2.65
C ARG A 216 11.67 -1.50 4.11
N VAL A 217 10.74 -2.03 4.90
CA VAL A 217 10.79 -1.95 6.36
C VAL A 217 11.69 -3.07 6.87
N GLU A 218 12.55 -2.78 7.84
CA GLU A 218 13.45 -3.80 8.39
C GLU A 218 12.68 -4.76 9.31
N LYS A 219 12.77 -6.06 9.02
CA LYS A 219 11.94 -7.12 9.61
C LYS A 219 12.16 -7.34 11.11
N ASP A 220 13.31 -6.94 11.64
CA ASP A 220 13.62 -6.98 13.07
C ASP A 220 12.87 -5.91 13.87
N LYS A 221 12.17 -5.01 13.19
CA LYS A 221 11.37 -3.96 13.79
C LYS A 221 9.89 -4.37 13.77
N HIS A 222 9.21 -4.16 14.89
CA HIS A 222 7.78 -4.39 15.03
C HIS A 222 6.99 -3.31 14.26
N GLY A 223 7.07 -3.32 12.93
CA GLY A 223 6.52 -2.30 12.03
C GLY A 223 7.46 -1.13 11.75
N ILE A 224 6.99 -0.18 10.92
CA ILE A 224 7.72 1.06 10.60
C ILE A 224 8.13 1.81 11.85
N ASP A 225 9.40 2.21 11.92
CA ASP A 225 9.97 2.98 13.03
C ASP A 225 9.97 4.49 12.74
N GLU A 226 10.56 5.27 13.63
CA GLU A 226 10.64 6.73 13.48
C GLU A 226 11.53 7.16 12.30
N GLY A 227 12.62 6.44 12.03
CA GLY A 227 13.48 6.70 10.88
C GLY A 227 12.79 6.40 9.55
N ASP A 228 12.00 5.33 9.50
CA ASP A 228 11.13 5.01 8.37
C ASP A 228 10.09 6.10 8.14
N MET A 229 9.41 6.54 9.21
CA MET A 229 8.42 7.61 9.13
C MET A 229 9.03 8.92 8.65
N GLU A 230 10.25 9.28 9.09
CA GLU A 230 10.93 10.47 8.57
C GLU A 230 11.25 10.36 7.08
N ARG A 231 11.76 9.20 6.64
CA ARG A 231 12.02 8.95 5.21
C ARG A 231 10.74 9.05 4.38
N ILE A 232 9.63 8.48 4.86
CA ILE A 232 8.32 8.57 4.21
C ILE A 232 7.84 10.02 4.13
N ARG A 233 7.99 10.80 5.20
CA ARG A 233 7.66 12.24 5.18
C ARG A 233 8.53 13.01 4.19
N ASN A 234 9.82 12.70 4.09
CA ASN A 234 10.70 13.36 3.13
C ASN A 234 10.29 13.04 1.68
N MET A 235 9.96 11.79 1.37
CA MET A 235 9.38 11.42 0.08
C MET A 235 8.08 12.18 -0.22
N ALA A 236 7.25 12.43 0.79
CA ALA A 236 6.03 13.23 0.62
C ALA A 236 6.32 14.73 0.45
N ARG A 237 7.33 15.29 1.13
CA ARG A 237 7.68 16.73 1.00
C ARG A 237 8.22 17.07 -0.39
N GLU A 238 8.98 16.16 -0.99
CA GLU A 238 9.45 16.29 -2.38
C GLU A 238 8.29 16.50 -3.36
N THR A 239 7.09 15.99 -3.06
CA THR A 239 5.86 16.14 -3.86
C THR A 239 5.42 17.60 -4.01
N VAL A 240 5.60 18.44 -2.99
CA VAL A 240 5.04 19.81 -2.96
C VAL A 240 6.01 20.84 -3.57
N GLY A 241 7.22 20.43 -3.97
CA GLY A 241 8.25 21.39 -4.39
C GLY A 241 8.61 22.38 -3.29
N LEU A 242 8.28 22.05 -2.04
CA LEU A 242 8.74 22.76 -0.85
C LEU A 242 10.20 22.37 -0.61
N GLY A 243 11.09 22.78 -1.50
CA GLY A 243 12.50 22.86 -1.16
C GLY A 243 12.63 23.77 0.07
N ASP A 244 13.38 23.31 1.07
CA ASP A 244 13.59 24.00 2.35
C ASP A 244 13.72 25.52 2.14
N LYS A 245 12.69 26.25 2.56
CA LYS A 245 12.73 27.71 2.68
C LYS A 245 13.12 28.09 4.09
#